data_AF-A0A3L7YAS2-F1
#
_entry.id   AF-A0A3L7YAS2-F1
#
_cell.length_a   1.000
_cell.length_b   1.000
_cell.length_c   1.000
_cell.angle_alpha   90.00
_cell.angle_beta   90.00
_cell.angle_gamma   90.00
#
_symmetry.space_group_name_H-M   'P 1'
#
loop_
_entity.id
_entity.type
_entity.pdbx_description
1 polymer ?
#
loop_
_entity_poly.entity_id
_entity_poly.type
_entity_poly.pdbx_seq_one_letter_code
_entity_poly.pdbx_strand_id
1 'polypeptide(L)'
;MRFLQNHPQLLAQAYNLTRRALLLVRGWLQPGGRMQRAFVAVEAVSKGALFDCRMCGQCVLHSTGMTCPMTCPKNLRNGPCGGVRLNGNCEILPDMPCVWVLAWERSKLLPVYGSQILHVLPPLDRRLEGSSAWINDFSGAADRAAAGWQLP
;
A
#
# COMPACT_ATOMS: atom_id res chain seq x y z
N MET A 1 -10.33 2.06 -14.55
CA MET A 1 -9.68 1.62 -13.29
C MET A 1 -9.86 2.59 -12.12
N ARG A 2 -9.83 3.92 -12.32
CA ARG A 2 -10.08 4.91 -11.24
C ARG A 2 -11.45 4.81 -10.54
N PHE A 3 -12.46 4.29 -11.22
CA PHE A 3 -13.82 4.18 -10.68
C PHE A 3 -13.88 3.36 -9.38
N LEU A 4 -13.25 2.17 -9.34
CA LEU A 4 -13.22 1.33 -8.13
C LEU A 4 -12.46 2.01 -6.98
N GLN A 5 -11.38 2.73 -7.29
CA GLN A 5 -10.57 3.46 -6.31
C GLN A 5 -11.31 4.66 -5.69
N ASN A 6 -12.42 5.11 -6.30
CA ASN A 6 -13.25 6.17 -5.74
C ASN A 6 -14.27 5.65 -4.70
N HIS A 7 -14.29 4.35 -4.43
CA HIS A 7 -15.06 3.73 -3.34
C HIS A 7 -14.13 3.11 -2.29
N PRO A 8 -13.33 3.92 -1.55
CA PRO A 8 -12.31 3.40 -0.63
C PRO A 8 -12.90 2.55 0.50
N GLN A 9 -14.18 2.76 0.87
CA GLN A 9 -14.88 1.96 1.88
C GLN A 9 -15.04 0.48 1.46
N LEU A 10 -15.41 0.24 0.19
CA LEU A 10 -15.53 -1.12 -0.35
C LEU A 10 -14.17 -1.80 -0.42
N LEU A 11 -13.15 -1.05 -0.82
CA LEU A 11 -11.77 -1.54 -0.85
C LEU A 11 -11.24 -1.85 0.55
N ALA A 12 -11.61 -1.06 1.56
CA ALA A 12 -11.29 -1.33 2.97
C ALA A 12 -11.93 -2.62 3.47
N GLN A 13 -13.21 -2.82 3.14
CA GLN A 13 -13.93 -4.05 3.50
C GLN A 13 -13.31 -5.26 2.81
N ALA A 14 -13.03 -5.18 1.50
CA ALA A 14 -12.37 -6.23 0.75
C ALA A 14 -10.97 -6.55 1.31
N TYR A 15 -10.19 -5.53 1.67
CA TYR A 15 -8.89 -5.68 2.33
C TYR A 15 -9.02 -6.43 3.66
N ASN A 16 -9.99 -6.05 4.49
CA ASN A 16 -10.23 -6.68 5.80
C ASN A 16 -10.69 -8.13 5.68
N LEU A 17 -11.61 -8.42 4.75
CA LEU A 17 -12.05 -9.77 4.47
C LEU A 17 -10.91 -10.64 3.95
N THR A 18 -10.13 -10.11 3.01
CA THR A 18 -8.94 -10.79 2.47
C THR A 18 -7.93 -11.06 3.58
N ARG A 19 -7.61 -10.08 4.42
CA ARG A 19 -6.70 -10.25 5.56
C ARG A 19 -7.18 -11.34 6.52
N ARG A 20 -8.47 -11.32 6.90
CA ARG A 20 -9.07 -12.34 7.77
C ARG A 20 -9.00 -13.74 7.16
N ALA A 21 -9.34 -13.88 5.88
CA ALA A 21 -9.27 -15.15 5.18
C ALA A 21 -7.83 -15.67 5.09
N LEU A 22 -6.88 -14.80 4.77
CA LEU A 22 -5.46 -15.19 4.68
C LEU A 22 -4.86 -15.55 6.04
N LEU A 23 -5.34 -14.96 7.13
CA LEU A 23 -4.92 -15.36 8.49
C LEU A 23 -5.29 -16.82 8.81
N LEU A 24 -6.41 -17.33 8.28
CA LEU A 24 -6.80 -18.74 8.46
C LEU A 24 -5.82 -19.71 7.78
N VAL A 25 -5.20 -19.28 6.68
CA VAL A 25 -4.26 -20.09 5.90
C VAL A 25 -2.80 -19.63 6.05
N ARG A 26 -2.50 -18.81 7.07
CA ARG A 26 -1.16 -18.21 7.27
C ARG A 26 -0.03 -19.23 7.37
N GLY A 27 -0.31 -20.45 7.86
CA GLY A 27 0.66 -21.53 7.95
C GLY A 27 1.17 -21.98 6.58
N TRP A 28 0.41 -21.74 5.52
CA TRP A 28 0.79 -22.05 4.13
C TRP A 28 1.47 -20.86 3.43
N LEU A 29 1.32 -19.66 3.99
CA LEU A 29 1.86 -18.40 3.48
C LEU A 29 3.20 -18.06 4.15
N GLN A 30 4.16 -18.96 4.04
CA GLN A 30 5.48 -18.83 4.64
C GLN A 30 6.53 -18.40 3.61
N PRO A 31 7.52 -17.56 3.99
CA PRO A 31 8.68 -17.31 3.17
C PRO A 31 9.41 -18.62 2.82
N GLY A 32 9.76 -18.82 1.55
CA GLY A 32 10.40 -20.04 1.06
C GLY A 32 9.44 -21.21 0.82
N GLY A 33 8.13 -21.05 1.05
CA GLY A 33 7.13 -22.10 0.86
C GLY A 33 6.93 -22.48 -0.62
N ARG A 34 6.50 -23.73 -0.86
CA ARG A 34 6.27 -24.27 -2.22
C ARG A 34 5.27 -23.45 -3.05
N MET A 35 4.31 -22.79 -2.40
CA MET A 35 3.28 -21.98 -3.05
C MET A 35 3.63 -20.49 -3.15
N GLN A 36 4.78 -20.05 -2.64
CA GLN A 36 5.15 -18.64 -2.59
C GLN A 36 5.09 -17.96 -3.96
N ARG A 37 5.69 -18.57 -4.99
CA ARG A 37 5.75 -17.97 -6.34
C ARG A 37 4.36 -17.79 -6.95
N ALA A 38 3.50 -18.80 -6.81
CA ALA A 38 2.11 -18.73 -7.29
C ALA A 38 1.35 -17.62 -6.54
N PHE A 39 1.52 -17.53 -5.23
CA PHE A 39 0.88 -16.50 -4.41
C PHE A 39 1.34 -15.09 -4.81
N VAL A 40 2.65 -14.89 -5.02
CA VAL A 40 3.20 -13.61 -5.50
C VAL A 40 2.61 -13.22 -6.85
N ALA A 41 2.48 -14.17 -7.79
CA ALA A 41 1.89 -13.90 -9.10
C ALA A 41 0.41 -13.49 -8.98
N VAL A 42 -0.38 -14.22 -8.18
CA VAL A 42 -1.79 -13.88 -7.91
C VAL A 42 -1.90 -12.50 -7.25
N GLU A 43 -1.03 -12.20 -6.27
CA GLU A 43 -0.98 -10.90 -5.62
C GLU A 43 -0.65 -9.77 -6.60
N ALA A 44 0.36 -9.97 -7.46
CA ALA A 44 0.78 -8.98 -8.44
C ALA A 44 -0.33 -8.67 -9.45
N VAL A 45 -1.01 -9.69 -9.97
CA VAL A 45 -2.12 -9.51 -10.92
C VAL A 45 -3.31 -8.85 -10.24
N SER A 46 -3.75 -9.37 -9.09
CA SER A 46 -4.93 -8.85 -8.38
C SER A 46 -4.73 -7.42 -7.88
N LYS A 47 -3.61 -7.14 -7.21
CA LYS A 47 -3.31 -5.78 -6.71
C LYS A 47 -2.91 -4.83 -7.83
N GLY A 48 -2.26 -5.31 -8.88
CA GLY A 48 -1.97 -4.53 -10.09
C GLY A 48 -3.25 -4.02 -10.74
N ALA A 49 -4.22 -4.91 -10.96
CA ALA A 49 -5.50 -4.55 -11.59
C ALA A 49 -6.36 -3.60 -10.72
N LEU A 50 -6.32 -3.74 -9.40
CA LEU A 50 -7.17 -2.95 -8.50
C LEU A 50 -6.54 -1.61 -8.10
N PHE A 51 -5.24 -1.61 -7.78
CA PHE A 51 -4.56 -0.48 -7.11
C PHE A 51 -3.38 0.07 -7.90
N ASP A 52 -3.10 -0.45 -9.10
CA ASP A 52 -1.89 -0.09 -9.86
C ASP A 52 -0.62 -0.39 -9.05
N CYS A 53 -0.67 -1.50 -8.29
CA CYS A 53 0.35 -1.91 -7.33
C CYS A 53 1.71 -2.10 -8.01
N ARG A 54 2.77 -1.56 -7.37
CA ARG A 54 4.16 -1.68 -7.83
C ARG A 54 4.99 -2.72 -7.09
N MET A 55 4.32 -3.63 -6.36
CA MET A 55 4.95 -4.77 -5.67
C MET A 55 6.14 -4.39 -4.79
N CYS A 56 6.02 -3.32 -3.99
CA CYS A 56 7.08 -2.89 -3.07
C CYS A 56 7.31 -3.81 -1.86
N GLY A 57 6.54 -4.89 -1.72
CA GLY A 57 6.67 -5.86 -0.62
C GLY A 57 6.17 -5.39 0.75
N GLN A 58 5.78 -4.12 0.91
CA GLN A 58 5.24 -3.58 2.18
C GLN A 58 3.99 -2.74 1.91
N CYS A 59 2.82 -3.38 1.98
CA CYS A 59 1.56 -2.78 1.58
C CYS A 59 1.00 -1.85 2.68
N VAL A 60 0.70 -0.61 2.31
CA VAL A 60 0.20 0.44 3.24
C VAL A 60 -1.11 1.06 2.76
N LEU A 61 -1.87 0.35 1.92
CA LEU A 61 -3.12 0.84 1.33
C LEU A 61 -4.12 1.33 2.38
N HIS A 62 -4.25 0.59 3.48
CA HIS A 62 -5.18 0.95 4.55
C HIS A 62 -4.82 2.30 5.19
N SER A 63 -3.54 2.63 5.33
CA SER A 63 -3.08 3.90 5.88
C SER A 63 -3.10 5.06 4.88
N THR A 64 -3.30 4.79 3.59
CA THR A 64 -3.16 5.77 2.50
C THR A 64 -4.45 5.92 1.69
N GLY A 65 -5.61 5.78 2.34
CA GLY A 65 -6.91 5.97 1.68
C GLY A 65 -7.13 4.98 0.53
N MET A 66 -6.61 3.75 0.65
CA MET A 66 -6.61 2.73 -0.40
C MET A 66 -5.91 3.13 -1.70
N THR A 67 -4.94 4.05 -1.60
CA THR A 67 -4.15 4.55 -2.74
C THR A 67 -2.71 4.08 -2.64
N CYS A 68 -2.20 3.36 -3.64
CA CYS A 68 -0.83 2.85 -3.59
C CYS A 68 0.18 4.02 -3.72
N PRO A 69 0.99 4.35 -2.69
CA PRO A 69 1.92 5.49 -2.75
C PRO A 69 3.06 5.28 -3.76
N MET A 70 3.35 4.04 -4.13
CA MET A 70 4.39 3.69 -5.10
C MET A 70 4.01 4.05 -6.54
N THR A 71 2.75 4.41 -6.80
CA THR A 71 2.33 4.99 -8.09
C THR A 71 2.84 6.43 -8.28
N CYS A 72 3.30 7.07 -7.21
CA CYS A 72 3.95 8.38 -7.28
C CYS A 72 5.27 8.25 -8.06
N PRO A 73 5.58 9.15 -9.01
CA PRO A 73 6.85 9.11 -9.75
C PRO A 73 8.08 9.25 -8.85
N LYS A 74 7.90 9.81 -7.65
CA LYS A 74 8.96 9.93 -6.63
C LYS A 74 9.07 8.73 -5.68
N ASN A 75 8.18 7.75 -5.80
CA ASN A 75 8.12 6.54 -4.96
C ASN A 75 8.13 6.85 -3.44
N LEU A 76 7.46 7.93 -3.04
CA LEU A 76 7.46 8.40 -1.66
C LEU A 76 6.49 7.59 -0.79
N ARG A 77 7.04 6.85 0.19
CA ARG A 77 6.25 6.09 1.17
C ARG A 77 5.52 6.98 2.18
N ASN A 78 6.12 8.12 2.52
CA ASN A 78 5.54 9.18 3.35
C ASN A 78 5.47 10.46 2.52
N GLY A 79 4.35 11.18 2.57
CA GLY A 79 4.15 12.45 1.87
C GLY A 79 3.19 13.36 2.64
N PRO A 80 2.74 14.47 2.02
CA PRO A 80 3.07 14.94 0.67
C PRO A 80 4.50 15.48 0.54
N CYS A 81 4.96 15.69 -0.70
CA CYS A 81 6.31 16.23 -1.00
C CYS A 81 6.37 17.75 -1.19
N GLY A 82 5.27 18.47 -1.00
CA GLY A 82 5.16 19.90 -1.31
C GLY A 82 5.00 20.22 -2.80
N GLY A 83 5.44 19.36 -3.71
CA GLY A 83 5.34 19.51 -5.17
C GLY A 83 3.96 19.25 -5.77
N VAL A 84 2.93 19.90 -5.24
CA VAL A 84 1.54 19.81 -5.72
C VAL A 84 1.19 21.12 -6.44
N ARG A 85 0.71 21.01 -7.68
CA ARG A 85 0.25 22.16 -8.47
C ARG A 85 -1.07 22.70 -7.91
N LEU A 86 -1.41 23.94 -8.25
CA LEU A 86 -2.64 24.61 -7.80
C LEU A 86 -3.92 23.83 -8.14
N ASN A 87 -3.89 23.03 -9.20
CA ASN A 87 -5.00 22.17 -9.63
C ASN A 87 -5.02 20.78 -8.95
N GLY A 88 -4.14 20.53 -7.98
CA GLY A 88 -4.03 19.24 -7.28
C GLY A 88 -3.18 18.18 -8.00
N ASN A 89 -2.56 18.50 -9.14
CA ASN A 89 -1.73 17.57 -9.90
C ASN A 89 -0.26 17.55 -9.44
N CYS A 90 0.47 16.52 -9.86
CA CYS A 90 1.89 16.35 -9.56
C CYS A 90 2.75 17.43 -10.26
N GLU A 91 3.82 17.89 -9.60
CA GLU A 91 4.79 18.80 -10.24
C GLU A 91 5.53 18.15 -11.42
N ILE A 92 5.88 16.86 -11.31
CA ILE A 92 6.71 16.14 -12.30
C ILE A 92 5.89 15.70 -13.50
N LEU A 93 4.65 15.25 -13.25
CA LEU A 93 3.73 14.78 -14.27
C LEU A 93 2.46 15.65 -14.20
N PRO A 94 2.39 16.77 -14.95
CA PRO A 94 1.35 17.78 -14.80
C PRO A 94 -0.08 17.28 -15.03
N ASP A 95 -0.26 16.23 -15.83
CA ASP A 95 -1.56 15.62 -16.13
C ASP A 95 -1.99 14.54 -15.13
N MET A 96 -1.08 14.15 -14.22
CA MET A 96 -1.34 13.16 -13.18
C MET A 96 -1.80 13.86 -11.89
N PRO A 97 -2.98 13.54 -11.33
CA PRO A 97 -3.37 13.96 -9.98
C PRO A 97 -2.35 13.50 -8.95
N CYS A 98 -2.06 14.35 -7.97
CA CYS A 98 -1.11 13.99 -6.92
C CYS A 98 -1.64 12.79 -6.11
N VAL A 99 -0.82 11.74 -6.01
CA VAL A 99 -1.14 10.51 -5.28
C VAL A 99 -1.49 10.80 -3.81
N TRP A 100 -0.79 11.74 -3.17
CA TRP A 100 -1.03 12.11 -1.77
C TRP A 100 -2.25 13.00 -1.58
N VAL A 101 -2.64 13.79 -2.57
CA VAL A 101 -3.94 14.50 -2.56
C VAL A 101 -5.07 13.47 -2.64
N LEU A 102 -4.98 12.48 -3.53
CA LEU A 102 -5.96 11.40 -3.62
C LEU A 102 -6.02 10.57 -2.34
N ALA A 103 -4.87 10.21 -1.76
CA ALA A 103 -4.79 9.47 -0.51
C ALA A 103 -5.50 10.23 0.63
N TRP A 104 -5.27 11.55 0.73
CA TRP A 104 -5.90 12.42 1.72
C TRP A 104 -7.41 12.53 1.54
N GLU A 105 -7.90 12.80 0.33
CA GLU A 105 -9.34 12.91 0.11
C GLU A 105 -10.05 11.57 0.36
N ARG A 106 -9.42 10.45 0.00
CA ARG A 106 -9.99 9.12 0.23
C ARG A 106 -9.91 8.67 1.68
N SER A 107 -8.90 9.11 2.45
CA SER A 107 -8.80 8.74 3.87
C SER A 107 -9.94 9.35 4.70
N LYS A 108 -10.42 10.55 4.35
CA LYS A 108 -11.60 11.18 4.98
C LYS A 108 -12.86 10.33 4.88
N LEU A 109 -12.94 9.46 3.87
CA LEU A 109 -14.08 8.57 3.65
C LEU A 109 -13.96 7.24 4.42
N LEU A 110 -12.83 6.98 5.09
CA LEU A 110 -12.56 5.74 5.82
C LEU A 110 -12.80 5.91 7.33
N PRO A 111 -13.84 5.27 7.91
CA PRO A 111 -14.16 5.44 9.33
C PRO A 111 -13.13 4.82 10.28
N VAL A 112 -12.50 3.70 9.88
CA VAL A 112 -11.57 2.95 10.74
C VAL A 112 -10.11 3.33 10.50
N TYR A 113 -9.72 3.53 9.24
CA TYR A 113 -8.33 3.74 8.87
C TYR A 113 -7.97 5.19 8.52
N GLY A 114 -8.96 6.08 8.42
CA GLY A 114 -8.76 7.43 7.92
C GLY A 114 -7.68 8.22 8.67
N SER A 115 -7.60 8.06 10.00
CA SER A 115 -6.60 8.73 10.85
C SER A 115 -5.18 8.25 10.62
N GLN A 116 -4.98 7.04 10.10
CA GLN A 116 -3.64 6.46 9.91
C GLN A 116 -2.81 7.20 8.86
N ILE A 117 -3.43 8.02 8.01
CA ILE A 117 -2.69 8.85 7.06
C ILE A 117 -1.78 9.87 7.75
N LEU A 118 -2.04 10.16 9.02
CA LEU A 118 -1.23 11.05 9.85
C LEU A 118 -0.02 10.34 10.47
N HIS A 119 0.04 9.01 10.38
CA HIS A 119 1.14 8.24 10.97
C HIS A 119 2.35 8.26 10.04
N VAL A 120 3.52 8.60 10.59
CA VAL A 120 4.78 8.46 9.87
C VAL A 120 5.14 6.98 9.81
N LEU A 121 5.23 6.44 8.60
CA LEU A 121 5.58 5.04 8.38
C LEU A 121 7.10 4.85 8.38
N PRO A 122 7.61 3.68 8.80
CA PRO A 122 9.02 3.37 8.68
C PRO A 122 9.48 3.42 7.21
N PRO A 123 10.79 3.65 6.96
CA PRO A 123 11.36 3.60 5.63
C PRO A 123 10.99 2.29 4.89
N LEU A 124 10.83 2.39 3.57
CA LEU A 124 10.62 1.22 2.72
C LEU A 124 11.89 0.36 2.66
N ASP A 125 11.77 -0.92 2.99
CA ASP A 125 12.82 -1.91 2.75
C ASP A 125 12.77 -2.38 1.31
N ARG A 126 13.62 -1.79 0.46
CA ARG A 126 13.73 -2.10 -0.96
C ARG A 126 14.17 -3.55 -1.25
N ARG A 127 14.72 -4.27 -0.26
CA ARG A 127 15.07 -5.69 -0.43
C ARG A 127 13.84 -6.59 -0.58
N LEU A 128 12.67 -6.11 -0.17
CA LEU A 128 11.40 -6.82 -0.29
C LEU A 128 10.68 -6.53 -1.63
N GLU A 129 11.25 -5.71 -2.50
CA GLU A 129 10.65 -5.41 -3.80
C GLU A 129 10.47 -6.68 -4.65
N GLY A 130 9.29 -6.82 -5.27
CA GLY A 130 8.89 -8.02 -6.01
C GLY A 130 8.36 -9.18 -5.16
N SER A 131 8.46 -9.09 -3.82
CA SER A 131 7.92 -10.11 -2.91
C SER A 131 6.46 -9.82 -2.49
N SER A 132 5.82 -10.80 -1.86
CA SER A 132 4.43 -10.70 -1.41
C SER A 132 4.32 -9.82 -0.17
N ALA A 133 3.49 -8.79 -0.23
CA ALA A 133 3.25 -7.95 0.94
C ALA A 133 2.47 -8.66 2.04
N TRP A 134 1.61 -9.64 1.70
CA TRP A 134 0.90 -10.43 2.70
C TRP A 134 1.83 -11.40 3.44
N ILE A 135 2.72 -12.10 2.72
CA ILE A 135 3.70 -12.98 3.36
C ILE A 135 4.63 -12.17 4.26
N ASN A 136 5.04 -10.98 3.83
CA ASN A 136 5.90 -10.10 4.63
C ASN A 136 5.19 -9.54 5.87
N ASP A 137 3.89 -9.18 5.77
CA ASP A 137 3.05 -8.79 6.91
C ASP A 137 2.97 -9.92 7.94
N PHE A 138 2.60 -11.14 7.51
CA PHE A 138 2.41 -12.25 8.44
C PHE A 138 3.70 -12.83 9.03
N SER A 139 4.82 -12.73 8.33
CA SER A 139 6.13 -13.13 8.84
C SER A 139 6.81 -12.06 9.70
N GLY A 140 6.20 -10.87 9.82
CA GLY A 140 6.77 -9.71 10.48
C GLY A 140 7.95 -9.08 9.74
N ALA A 141 8.28 -9.54 8.54
CA ALA A 141 9.32 -8.94 7.71
C ALA A 141 8.97 -7.50 7.30
N ALA A 142 7.68 -7.19 7.14
CA ALA A 142 7.22 -5.84 6.82
C ALA A 142 7.41 -4.83 7.96
N ASP A 143 7.49 -5.29 9.21
CA ASP A 143 7.61 -4.45 10.41
C ASP A 143 9.07 -4.29 10.88
N ARG A 144 10.00 -5.03 10.28
CA ARG A 144 11.44 -4.87 10.53
C ARG A 144 11.89 -3.53 9.95
N ALA A 145 11.83 -2.49 10.78
CA ALA A 145 12.34 -1.19 10.42
C ALA A 145 13.85 -1.26 10.13
N ALA A 146 14.35 -0.33 9.30
CA ALA A 146 15.78 -0.22 9.07
C ALA A 146 16.52 -0.02 10.40
N ALA A 147 17.74 -0.57 10.51
CA ALA A 147 18.56 -0.42 11.71
C ALA A 147 18.68 1.07 12.08
N GLY A 148 18.32 1.41 13.31
CA GLY A 148 18.33 2.79 13.82
C GLY A 148 17.02 3.57 13.68
N TRP A 149 15.98 3.02 13.04
CA TRP A 149 14.65 3.62 13.06
C TRP A 149 13.96 3.34 14.40
N GLN A 150 13.77 4.38 15.19
CA GLN A 150 12.98 4.35 16.41
C GLN A 150 11.59 4.89 16.08
N LEU A 151 10.54 4.12 16.41
CA LEU A 151 9.18 4.62 16.29
C LEU A 151 9.00 5.79 17.28
N PRO A 152 8.50 6.96 16.84
CA PRO A 152 8.16 8.06 17.73
C PRO A 152 6.96 7.72 18.63
#